data_AF-A0A3M2BJH9-F1
#
_entry.id   AF-A0A3M2BJH9-F1
#
_cell.length_a   1.000
_cell.length_b   1.000
_cell.length_c   1.000
_cell.angle_alpha   90.00
_cell.angle_beta   90.00
_cell.angle_gamma   90.00
#
_symmetry.space_group_name_H-M   'P 1'
#
loop_
_entity.id
_entity.type
_entity.pdbx_description
1 polymer ?
#
loop_
_entity_poly.entity_id
_entity_poly.type
_entity_poly.pdbx_seq_one_letter_code
_entity_poly.pdbx_strand_id
1 'polypeptide(L)'
;MTKLAVVALAGLATVASADPVSGGNGFVPGDTSVINLTDIANVTFSRGTGNAIVTIEFTSNVDSWDLEGDPDNVVAVFDMGGPATIHGVGWDVSLQTFGASWLSEMVVSFGEDGGIPGLYLTPGINDGFAGTGSYSSGGIVDLGDNGIPDVVMASGMMRLEFFESFDDVADAVDGQWLAGSTITLDMTIVPAPGALALLGLGGLAIRRRR
;
A
#
# COMPACT_ATOMS: atom_id res chain seq x y z
N MET A 1 -2.98 -12.13 -24.19
CA MET A 1 -1.66 -11.62 -23.79
C MET A 1 -1.88 -10.20 -23.32
N THR A 2 -2.18 -10.05 -22.04
CA THR A 2 -2.47 -8.76 -21.37
C THR A 2 -1.14 -8.04 -21.18
N LYS A 3 -1.02 -6.81 -21.68
CA LYS A 3 0.18 -5.99 -21.51
C LYS A 3 0.01 -5.16 -20.24
N LEU A 4 0.95 -5.36 -19.31
CA LEU A 4 1.10 -4.63 -18.07
C LEU A 4 1.77 -3.27 -18.37
N ALA A 5 1.27 -2.20 -17.76
CA ALA A 5 1.97 -0.92 -17.71
C ALA A 5 2.06 -0.51 -16.24
N VAL A 6 3.29 -0.51 -15.70
CA VAL A 6 3.63 0.01 -14.38
C VAL A 6 4.74 1.04 -14.62
N VAL A 7 4.56 2.26 -14.12
CA VAL A 7 5.56 3.32 -14.19
C VAL A 7 6.24 3.40 -12.83
N ALA A 8 7.56 3.17 -12.79
CA ALA A 8 8.36 3.28 -11.57
C ALA A 8 9.28 4.51 -11.64
N LEU A 9 9.22 5.37 -10.62
CA LEU A 9 10.13 6.52 -10.46
C LEU A 9 11.03 6.25 -9.25
N ALA A 10 12.35 6.15 -9.47
CA ALA A 10 13.29 5.87 -8.38
C ALA A 10 13.59 7.14 -7.57
N GLY A 11 13.02 7.24 -6.36
CA GLY A 11 13.36 8.27 -5.38
C GLY A 11 14.44 7.80 -4.40
N LEU A 12 15.42 8.66 -4.09
CA LEU A 12 16.33 8.46 -2.96
C LEU A 12 15.58 8.76 -1.64
N ALA A 13 15.35 7.75 -0.80
CA ALA A 13 14.79 7.95 0.54
C ALA A 13 15.87 8.44 1.53
N THR A 14 15.59 9.54 2.22
CA THR A 14 16.34 10.00 3.39
C THR A 14 15.79 9.35 4.65
N VAL A 15 16.67 8.89 5.53
CA VAL A 15 16.29 8.18 6.77
C VAL A 15 15.65 9.16 7.76
N ALA A 16 14.33 9.23 7.79
CA ALA A 16 13.57 9.81 8.91
C ALA A 16 13.04 8.65 9.75
N SER A 17 13.39 8.61 11.03
CA SER A 17 12.70 7.74 11.98
C SER A 17 11.33 8.36 12.26
N ALA A 18 10.29 7.89 11.58
CA ALA A 18 8.93 8.23 11.94
C ALA A 18 8.55 7.48 13.24
N ASP A 19 8.01 8.22 14.21
CA ASP A 19 7.35 7.63 15.36
C ASP A 19 6.12 6.85 14.86
N PRO A 20 5.83 5.64 15.39
CA PRO A 20 4.60 4.96 15.08
C PRO A 20 3.43 5.84 15.51
N VAL A 21 2.53 6.16 14.56
CA VAL A 21 1.26 6.83 14.85
C VAL A 21 0.38 5.86 15.65
N SER A 22 0.66 5.78 16.94
CA SER A 22 -0.12 5.03 17.92
C SER A 22 -0.98 6.01 18.71
N GLY A 23 -2.18 6.26 18.19
CA GLY A 23 -3.15 7.10 18.84
C GLY A 23 -4.21 7.55 17.85
N GLY A 24 -5.48 7.36 18.20
CA GLY A 24 -6.59 7.88 17.41
C GLY A 24 -6.37 9.36 17.10
N ASN A 25 -6.58 9.70 15.83
CA ASN A 25 -6.48 11.05 15.26
C ASN A 25 -5.08 11.68 15.36
N GLY A 26 -4.13 11.14 14.61
CA GLY A 26 -2.86 11.80 14.30
C GLY A 26 -2.98 12.66 13.04
N PHE A 27 -3.50 13.88 13.18
CA PHE A 27 -3.40 14.90 12.12
C PHE A 27 -1.92 15.27 11.92
N VAL A 28 -1.40 15.03 10.71
CA VAL A 28 -0.10 15.55 10.26
C VAL A 28 -0.36 16.82 9.44
N PRO A 29 0.35 17.95 9.68
CA PRO A 29 0.07 19.20 8.98
C PRO A 29 0.48 19.15 7.51
N GLY A 30 -0.53 19.24 6.65
CA GLY A 30 -0.54 19.27 5.18
C GLY A 30 -2.01 18.99 4.82
N ASP A 31 -2.58 19.68 3.84
CA ASP A 31 -4.04 19.75 3.62
C ASP A 31 -4.75 18.39 3.39
N THR A 32 -4.01 17.29 3.23
CA THR A 32 -4.54 15.95 3.01
C THR A 32 -4.85 15.24 4.32
N SER A 33 -6.07 14.72 4.47
CA SER A 33 -6.46 13.95 5.65
C SER A 33 -5.81 12.56 5.64
N VAL A 34 -4.68 12.41 6.34
CA VAL A 34 -3.99 11.11 6.49
C VAL A 34 -4.65 10.29 7.61
N ILE A 35 -5.06 9.06 7.29
CA ILE A 35 -5.69 8.12 8.22
C ILE A 35 -4.82 6.89 8.48
N ASN A 36 -5.15 6.10 9.51
CA ASN A 36 -4.51 4.80 9.66
C ASN A 36 -5.17 3.80 8.70
N LEU A 37 -4.39 2.99 8.00
CA LEU A 37 -4.93 1.97 7.08
C LEU A 37 -5.90 1.01 7.78
N THR A 38 -5.67 0.74 9.07
CA THR A 38 -6.54 -0.13 9.89
C THR A 38 -7.93 0.45 10.15
N ASP A 39 -8.16 1.74 9.87
CA ASP A 39 -9.48 2.37 10.01
C ASP A 39 -10.42 1.98 8.86
N ILE A 40 -9.86 1.59 7.72
CA ILE A 40 -10.59 1.22 6.48
C ILE A 40 -10.29 -0.21 5.99
N ALA A 41 -9.37 -0.93 6.65
CA ALA A 41 -8.94 -2.25 6.22
C ALA A 41 -8.56 -3.18 7.37
N ASN A 42 -8.80 -4.47 7.19
CA ASN A 42 -8.15 -5.51 7.96
C ASN A 42 -6.78 -5.79 7.34
N VAL A 43 -5.71 -5.63 8.11
CA VAL A 43 -4.35 -5.94 7.66
C VAL A 43 -3.86 -7.20 8.36
N THR A 44 -3.51 -8.22 7.58
CA THR A 44 -3.03 -9.52 8.09
C THR A 44 -1.62 -9.80 7.60
N PHE A 45 -0.80 -10.38 8.48
CA PHE A 45 0.56 -10.79 8.16
C PHE A 45 0.71 -12.31 8.25
N SER A 46 1.25 -12.91 7.19
CA SER A 46 1.80 -14.26 7.21
C SER A 46 3.31 -14.18 7.12
N ARG A 47 4.00 -14.28 8.26
CA ARG A 47 5.46 -14.12 8.36
C ARG A 47 6.17 -15.47 8.34
N GLY A 48 7.18 -15.58 7.47
CA GLY A 48 8.18 -16.63 7.47
C GLY A 48 9.53 -16.14 8.01
N THR A 49 10.60 -16.90 7.75
CA THR A 49 11.97 -16.51 8.13
C THR A 49 12.49 -15.43 7.18
N GLY A 50 12.13 -14.16 7.44
CA GLY A 50 12.59 -12.99 6.67
C GLY A 50 11.64 -12.55 5.55
N ASN A 51 10.78 -13.45 5.05
CA ASN A 51 9.70 -13.11 4.11
C ASN A 51 8.37 -12.90 4.85
N ALA A 52 7.49 -12.09 4.29
CA ALA A 52 6.15 -11.88 4.79
C ALA A 52 5.19 -11.67 3.62
N ILE A 53 3.99 -12.23 3.74
CA ILE A 53 2.83 -11.83 2.94
C ILE A 53 1.97 -10.92 3.78
N VAL A 54 1.64 -9.75 3.25
CA VAL A 54 0.67 -8.83 3.86
C VAL A 54 -0.57 -8.79 2.99
N THR A 55 -1.73 -9.07 3.58
CA THR A 55 -3.02 -8.93 2.90
C THR A 55 -3.79 -7.79 3.56
N ILE A 56 -4.17 -6.82 2.74
CA ILE A 56 -5.01 -5.67 3.06
C ILE A 56 -6.39 -5.98 2.48
N GLU A 57 -7.38 -6.15 3.34
CA GLU A 57 -8.78 -6.36 2.96
C GLU A 57 -9.60 -5.14 3.38
N PHE A 58 -10.18 -4.42 2.42
CA PHE A 58 -10.96 -3.22 2.72
C PHE A 58 -12.27 -3.57 3.43
N THR A 59 -12.51 -2.95 4.59
CA THR A 59 -13.72 -3.17 5.40
C THR A 59 -14.83 -2.17 5.09
N SER A 60 -14.49 -1.08 4.41
CA SER A 60 -15.39 -0.07 3.86
C SER A 60 -15.02 0.23 2.41
N ASN A 61 -15.88 0.98 1.71
CA ASN A 61 -15.47 1.58 0.45
C ASN A 61 -14.38 2.62 0.72
N VAL A 62 -13.48 2.80 -0.25
CA VAL A 62 -12.42 3.81 -0.23
C VAL A 62 -12.59 4.69 -1.44
N ASP A 63 -12.84 5.97 -1.21
CA ASP A 63 -13.09 6.95 -2.26
C ASP A 63 -11.79 7.30 -2.99
N SER A 64 -11.94 7.57 -4.29
CA SER A 64 -10.94 8.09 -5.22
C SER A 64 -11.52 9.39 -5.79
N TRP A 65 -10.78 10.47 -5.63
CA TRP A 65 -11.17 11.81 -6.09
C TRP A 65 -10.24 12.17 -7.24
N ASP A 66 -9.60 13.33 -7.17
CA ASP A 66 -8.83 13.91 -8.24
C ASP A 66 -7.42 13.28 -8.37
N LEU A 67 -6.49 14.03 -8.96
CA LEU A 67 -5.12 13.60 -9.21
C LEU A 67 -4.33 13.32 -7.92
N GLU A 68 -3.23 12.56 -8.04
CA GLU A 68 -2.34 12.29 -6.91
C GLU A 68 -1.86 13.58 -6.21
N GLY A 69 -1.94 13.58 -4.89
CA GLY A 69 -1.61 14.69 -4.00
C GLY A 69 -2.78 15.60 -3.65
N ASP A 70 -3.97 15.36 -4.21
CA ASP A 70 -5.14 16.17 -3.90
C ASP A 70 -5.55 16.04 -2.40
N PRO A 71 -5.90 17.15 -1.71
CA PRO A 71 -6.34 17.13 -0.31
C PRO A 71 -7.54 16.20 -0.01
N ASP A 72 -8.43 16.00 -0.99
CA ASP A 72 -9.64 15.18 -0.82
C ASP A 72 -9.39 13.68 -1.04
N ASN A 73 -8.23 13.30 -1.57
CA ASN A 73 -7.84 11.91 -1.72
C ASN A 73 -7.74 11.19 -0.37
N VAL A 74 -8.15 9.92 -0.36
CA VAL A 74 -7.93 9.07 0.80
C VAL A 74 -6.46 8.67 0.86
N VAL A 75 -5.77 9.10 1.92
CA VAL A 75 -4.38 8.75 2.20
C VAL A 75 -4.31 7.94 3.47
N ALA A 76 -3.81 6.70 3.37
CA ALA A 76 -3.69 5.79 4.50
C ALA A 76 -2.23 5.44 4.79
N VAL A 77 -1.84 5.42 6.07
CA VAL A 77 -0.51 5.00 6.51
C VAL A 77 -0.55 3.75 7.37
N PHE A 78 0.54 2.99 7.35
CA PHE A 78 0.63 1.70 8.02
C PHE A 78 2.07 1.33 8.41
N ASP A 79 2.26 0.86 9.65
CA ASP A 79 3.54 0.30 10.12
C ASP A 79 3.67 -1.19 9.75
N MET A 80 4.64 -1.51 8.89
CA MET A 80 4.94 -2.87 8.43
C MET A 80 5.68 -3.71 9.50
N GLY A 81 6.04 -3.12 10.63
CA GLY A 81 6.78 -3.73 11.73
C GLY A 81 8.29 -3.62 11.59
N GLY A 82 8.77 -2.63 10.83
CA GLY A 82 10.19 -2.35 10.57
C GLY A 82 10.54 -2.27 9.08
N PRO A 83 11.80 -1.96 8.75
CA PRO A 83 12.25 -1.79 7.37
C PRO A 83 11.92 -3.01 6.52
N ALA A 84 11.41 -2.77 5.32
CA ALA A 84 10.93 -3.81 4.43
C ALA A 84 11.30 -3.53 2.97
N THR A 85 11.25 -4.57 2.14
CA THR A 85 11.34 -4.46 0.69
C THR A 85 10.18 -5.23 0.09
N ILE A 86 9.37 -4.57 -0.74
CA ILE A 86 8.25 -5.19 -1.47
C ILE A 86 8.79 -5.76 -2.78
N HIS A 87 8.54 -7.04 -3.01
CA HIS A 87 8.98 -7.80 -4.18
C HIS A 87 7.83 -8.11 -5.13
N GLY A 88 6.59 -8.06 -4.65
CA GLY A 88 5.44 -8.43 -5.47
C GLY A 88 4.13 -7.84 -4.96
N VAL A 89 3.18 -7.72 -5.87
CA VAL A 89 1.81 -7.26 -5.59
C VAL A 89 0.80 -8.18 -6.26
N GLY A 90 -0.24 -8.56 -5.54
CA GLY A 90 -1.42 -9.21 -6.06
C GLY A 90 -2.67 -8.43 -5.66
N TRP A 91 -3.74 -8.57 -6.44
CA TRP A 91 -5.01 -7.91 -6.16
C TRP A 91 -6.20 -8.77 -6.56
N ASP A 92 -7.29 -8.61 -5.84
CA ASP A 92 -8.64 -9.04 -6.21
C ASP A 92 -9.57 -7.94 -5.71
N VAL A 93 -9.93 -7.02 -6.60
CA VAL A 93 -10.57 -5.75 -6.25
C VAL A 93 -11.79 -5.52 -7.11
N SER A 94 -12.79 -4.88 -6.53
CA SER A 94 -13.95 -4.37 -7.25
C SER A 94 -13.95 -2.86 -7.19
N LEU A 95 -14.07 -2.23 -8.35
CA LEU A 95 -14.04 -0.79 -8.54
C LEU A 95 -15.41 -0.32 -9.01
N GLN A 96 -15.81 0.87 -8.60
CA GLN A 96 -16.98 1.57 -9.11
C GLN A 96 -16.59 2.99 -9.46
N THR A 97 -16.91 3.45 -10.66
CA THR A 97 -16.74 4.86 -11.05
C THR A 97 -18.09 5.57 -11.09
N PHE A 98 -18.03 6.89 -10.99
CA PHE A 98 -19.17 7.79 -11.05
C PHE A 98 -18.99 8.78 -12.20
N GLY A 99 -20.06 9.49 -12.56
CA GLY A 99 -19.95 10.57 -13.56
C GLY A 99 -19.39 10.10 -14.92
N ALA A 100 -18.31 10.76 -15.34
CA ALA A 100 -17.63 10.49 -16.62
C ALA A 100 -16.39 9.59 -16.47
N SER A 101 -15.98 9.27 -15.24
CA SER A 101 -14.72 8.61 -14.89
C SER A 101 -14.70 7.14 -15.31
N TRP A 102 -13.52 6.66 -15.71
CA TRP A 102 -13.33 5.32 -16.26
C TRP A 102 -12.60 4.40 -15.27
N LEU A 103 -12.90 3.10 -15.37
CA LEU A 103 -12.28 2.09 -14.50
C LEU A 103 -10.75 2.00 -14.72
N SER A 104 -10.27 2.46 -15.88
CA SER A 104 -8.85 2.58 -16.22
C SER A 104 -8.11 3.72 -15.53
N GLU A 105 -8.84 4.64 -14.89
CA GLU A 105 -8.25 5.82 -14.27
C GLU A 105 -8.03 5.64 -12.77
N MET A 106 -8.69 4.66 -12.15
CA MET A 106 -8.59 4.33 -10.73
C MET A 106 -7.19 3.80 -10.36
N VAL A 107 -6.45 4.56 -9.56
CA VAL A 107 -5.08 4.22 -9.14
C VAL A 107 -4.98 4.16 -7.61
N VAL A 108 -4.13 3.25 -7.13
CA VAL A 108 -3.56 3.34 -5.78
C VAL A 108 -2.04 3.37 -5.88
N SER A 109 -1.41 4.35 -5.23
CA SER A 109 0.05 4.40 -5.10
C SER A 109 0.51 3.79 -3.77
N PHE A 110 1.71 3.22 -3.77
CA PHE A 110 2.39 2.68 -2.59
C PHE A 110 3.75 3.34 -2.48
N GLY A 111 4.07 3.85 -1.29
CA GLY A 111 5.35 4.49 -1.05
C GLY A 111 5.75 4.47 0.41
N GLU A 112 6.99 4.89 0.65
CA GLU A 112 7.45 5.26 1.98
C GLU A 112 6.71 6.51 2.42
N ASP A 113 6.24 6.57 3.66
CA ASP A 113 5.64 7.79 4.20
C ASP A 113 6.65 8.96 4.18
N GLY A 114 6.21 10.11 3.66
CA GLY A 114 7.07 11.27 3.37
C GLY A 114 8.06 11.09 2.20
N GLY A 115 8.00 9.95 1.48
CA GLY A 115 8.81 9.64 0.30
C GLY A 115 8.08 9.82 -1.03
N ILE A 116 8.75 9.45 -2.12
CA ILE A 116 8.15 9.34 -3.45
C ILE A 116 7.49 7.95 -3.55
N PRO A 117 6.27 7.83 -4.11
CA PRO A 117 5.67 6.53 -4.38
C PRO A 117 6.59 5.64 -5.23
N GLY A 118 6.74 4.38 -4.81
CA GLY A 118 7.57 3.39 -5.49
C GLY A 118 6.80 2.49 -6.45
N LEU A 119 5.47 2.40 -6.29
CA LEU A 119 4.61 1.55 -7.10
C LEU A 119 3.24 2.20 -7.30
N TYR A 120 2.72 2.11 -8.52
CA TYR A 120 1.36 2.50 -8.87
C TYR A 120 0.62 1.26 -9.37
N LEU A 121 -0.57 1.02 -8.84
CA LEU A 121 -1.45 -0.06 -9.25
C LEU A 121 -2.73 0.52 -9.87
N THR A 122 -2.96 0.18 -11.14
CA THR A 122 -4.19 0.53 -11.89
C THR A 122 -4.85 -0.77 -12.35
N PRO A 123 -5.74 -1.38 -11.55
CA PRO A 123 -6.31 -2.70 -11.83
C PRO A 123 -7.06 -2.76 -13.16
N GLY A 124 -7.77 -1.68 -13.48
CA GLY A 124 -8.59 -1.52 -14.67
C GLY A 124 -7.89 -0.88 -15.87
N ILE A 125 -6.55 -0.80 -15.93
CA ILE A 125 -5.79 0.04 -16.90
C ILE A 125 -6.20 -0.08 -18.40
N ASN A 126 -6.83 -1.19 -18.81
CA ASN A 126 -7.29 -1.40 -20.19
C ASN A 126 -8.83 -1.30 -20.34
N ASP A 127 -9.53 -0.80 -19.34
CA ASP A 127 -10.98 -0.73 -19.22
C ASP A 127 -11.45 0.73 -19.21
N GLY A 128 -11.51 1.33 -20.40
CA GLY A 128 -11.95 2.71 -20.62
C GLY A 128 -13.47 2.88 -20.59
N PHE A 129 -14.15 2.20 -19.67
CA PHE A 129 -15.60 2.28 -19.47
C PHE A 129 -15.92 2.70 -18.03
N ALA A 130 -16.99 3.46 -17.88
CA ALA A 130 -17.56 3.77 -16.58
C ALA A 130 -18.41 2.61 -16.04
N GLY A 131 -18.62 2.58 -14.72
CA GLY A 131 -19.52 1.64 -14.05
C GLY A 131 -18.82 0.83 -12.97
N THR A 132 -19.14 -0.46 -12.87
CA THR A 132 -18.55 -1.35 -11.86
C THR A 132 -17.83 -2.50 -12.54
N GLY A 133 -16.58 -2.75 -12.13
CA GLY A 133 -15.74 -3.84 -12.64
C GLY A 133 -15.02 -4.57 -11.51
N SER A 134 -14.67 -5.83 -11.75
CA SER A 134 -13.85 -6.64 -10.83
C SER A 134 -12.59 -7.08 -11.55
N TYR A 135 -11.45 -6.89 -10.89
CA TYR A 135 -10.11 -7.10 -11.45
C TYR A 135 -9.29 -7.96 -10.50
N SER A 136 -8.65 -8.98 -11.04
CA SER A 136 -7.74 -9.83 -10.29
C SER A 136 -6.46 -10.06 -11.07
N SER A 137 -5.34 -10.08 -10.36
CA SER A 137 -4.05 -10.51 -10.89
C SER A 137 -3.93 -12.04 -11.03
N GLY A 138 -4.83 -12.81 -10.41
CA GLY A 138 -4.76 -14.27 -10.37
C GLY A 138 -3.63 -14.84 -9.49
N GLY A 139 -3.01 -14.00 -8.66
CA GLY A 139 -1.86 -14.34 -7.81
C GLY A 139 -0.95 -13.13 -7.55
N ILE A 140 0.17 -13.36 -6.89
CA ILE A 140 1.17 -12.30 -6.69
C ILE A 140 1.98 -12.16 -7.98
N VAL A 141 2.07 -10.93 -8.48
CA VAL A 141 2.94 -10.55 -9.59
C VAL A 141 4.26 -10.10 -9.00
N ASP A 142 5.33 -10.83 -9.31
CA ASP A 142 6.70 -10.46 -8.94
C ASP A 142 7.16 -9.23 -9.75
N LEU A 143 7.67 -8.21 -9.06
CA LEU A 143 8.08 -6.95 -9.67
C LEU A 143 9.31 -7.16 -10.57
N GLY A 144 10.31 -7.88 -10.07
CA GLY A 144 11.56 -8.16 -10.77
C GLY A 144 11.37 -8.94 -12.07
N ASP A 145 10.51 -9.96 -12.06
CA ASP A 145 10.14 -10.75 -13.24
C ASP A 145 9.44 -9.91 -14.32
N ASN A 146 8.84 -8.78 -13.92
CA ASN A 146 8.18 -7.83 -14.80
C ASN A 146 9.04 -6.58 -15.12
N GLY A 147 10.31 -6.58 -14.72
CA GLY A 147 11.24 -5.48 -14.97
C GLY A 147 10.97 -4.23 -14.13
N ILE A 148 10.18 -4.36 -13.07
CA ILE A 148 9.89 -3.31 -12.10
C ILE A 148 10.85 -3.48 -10.92
N PRO A 149 11.56 -2.42 -10.49
CA PRO A 149 12.40 -2.51 -9.29
C PRO A 149 11.58 -2.81 -8.04
N ASP A 150 12.16 -3.58 -7.12
CA ASP A 150 11.61 -3.76 -5.78
C ASP A 150 11.45 -2.41 -5.06
N VAL A 151 10.39 -2.28 -4.25
CA VAL A 151 10.11 -1.05 -3.49
C VAL A 151 10.72 -1.16 -2.10
N VAL A 152 11.69 -0.30 -1.79
CA VAL A 152 12.36 -0.28 -0.49
C VAL A 152 11.63 0.68 0.45
N MET A 153 11.17 0.13 1.58
CA MET A 153 10.54 0.86 2.68
C MET A 153 11.54 0.99 3.83
N ALA A 154 12.27 2.10 3.87
CA ALA A 154 13.42 2.28 4.75
C ALA A 154 13.05 2.41 6.23
N SER A 155 11.95 3.11 6.55
CA SER A 155 11.39 3.18 7.90
C SER A 155 10.47 2.01 8.21
N GLY A 156 9.86 1.41 7.18
CA GLY A 156 8.78 0.44 7.34
C GLY A 156 7.40 1.08 7.48
N MET A 157 7.28 2.40 7.32
CA MET A 157 6.01 3.11 7.25
C MET A 157 5.56 3.20 5.79
N MET A 158 4.52 2.43 5.45
CA MET A 158 3.91 2.45 4.12
C MET A 158 2.79 3.47 4.07
N ARG A 159 2.79 4.27 3.00
CA ARG A 159 1.72 5.18 2.61
C ARG A 159 1.01 4.62 1.38
N LEU A 160 -0.32 4.65 1.40
CA LEU A 160 -1.19 4.42 0.26
C LEU A 160 -1.97 5.69 -0.04
N GLU A 161 -2.18 5.98 -1.31
CA GLU A 161 -3.09 7.03 -1.75
C GLU A 161 -3.96 6.52 -2.89
N PHE A 162 -5.26 6.77 -2.78
CA PHE A 162 -6.27 6.39 -3.75
C PHE A 162 -6.72 7.65 -4.51
N PHE A 163 -6.56 7.63 -5.84
CA PHE A 163 -6.72 8.80 -6.69
C PHE A 163 -7.02 8.37 -8.14
N GLU A 164 -7.48 9.31 -8.97
CA GLU A 164 -7.67 9.08 -10.40
C GLU A 164 -6.49 9.60 -11.23
N SER A 165 -6.15 8.90 -12.31
CA SER A 165 -5.12 9.38 -13.25
C SER A 165 -5.58 10.55 -14.13
N PHE A 166 -6.88 10.87 -14.09
CA PHE A 166 -7.51 11.97 -14.80
C PHE A 166 -8.70 12.50 -13.99
N ASP A 167 -8.76 13.82 -13.79
CA ASP A 167 -9.90 14.51 -13.16
C ASP A 167 -10.90 14.92 -14.25
N ASP A 168 -12.08 14.29 -14.23
CA ASP A 168 -13.21 14.61 -15.09
C ASP A 168 -14.13 15.67 -14.48
N VAL A 169 -14.24 15.70 -13.15
CA VAL A 169 -15.13 16.57 -12.37
C VAL A 169 -14.46 17.00 -11.07
N ALA A 170 -13.83 18.17 -11.11
CA ALA A 170 -13.20 18.79 -9.93
C ALA A 170 -14.06 18.76 -8.66
N ASP A 171 -13.42 18.44 -7.54
CA ASP A 171 -13.98 18.41 -6.19
C ASP A 171 -15.15 17.41 -6.03
N ALA A 172 -15.10 16.28 -6.75
CA ALA A 172 -16.09 15.21 -6.65
C ALA A 172 -15.45 13.82 -6.50
N VAL A 173 -16.18 12.90 -5.87
CA VAL A 173 -15.79 11.49 -5.87
C VAL A 173 -15.98 10.94 -7.28
N ASP A 174 -14.86 10.59 -7.93
CA ASP A 174 -14.82 10.00 -9.26
C ASP A 174 -14.97 8.48 -9.20
N GLY A 175 -14.50 7.84 -8.13
CA GLY A 175 -14.58 6.40 -8.00
C GLY A 175 -14.43 5.88 -6.58
N GLN A 176 -14.64 4.57 -6.45
CA GLN A 176 -14.60 3.84 -5.20
C GLN A 176 -13.95 2.47 -5.38
N TRP A 177 -13.01 2.16 -4.49
CA TRP A 177 -12.57 0.79 -4.23
C TRP A 177 -13.55 0.16 -3.25
N LEU A 178 -14.28 -0.86 -3.68
CA LEU A 178 -15.39 -1.41 -2.91
C LEU A 178 -14.92 -2.30 -1.75
N ALA A 179 -15.66 -2.28 -0.66
CA ALA A 179 -15.43 -3.15 0.49
C ALA A 179 -15.36 -4.64 0.09
N GLY A 180 -14.49 -5.40 0.75
CA GLY A 180 -14.17 -6.80 0.43
C GLY A 180 -13.10 -6.97 -0.65
N SER A 181 -12.66 -5.88 -1.29
CA SER A 181 -11.49 -5.90 -2.17
C SER A 181 -10.21 -6.16 -1.38
N THR A 182 -9.25 -6.84 -2.00
CA THR A 182 -7.99 -7.23 -1.39
C THR A 182 -6.78 -6.83 -2.22
N ILE A 183 -5.75 -6.35 -1.52
CA ILE A 183 -4.41 -6.14 -2.05
C ILE A 183 -3.45 -6.99 -1.22
N THR A 184 -2.60 -7.76 -1.89
CA THR A 184 -1.61 -8.63 -1.26
C THR A 184 -0.21 -8.20 -1.67
N LEU A 185 0.68 -8.06 -0.70
CA LEU A 185 2.07 -7.67 -0.90
C LEU A 185 2.96 -8.83 -0.49
N ASP A 186 3.91 -9.20 -1.36
CA ASP A 186 5.04 -10.06 -1.01
C ASP A 186 6.24 -9.19 -0.67
N MET A 187 6.84 -9.41 0.49
CA MET A 187 7.89 -8.56 1.01
C MET A 187 8.89 -9.32 1.86
N THR A 188 10.10 -8.77 1.97
CA THR A 188 11.04 -9.10 3.04
C THR A 188 10.96 -8.06 4.14
N ILE A 189 10.92 -8.49 5.39
CA ILE A 189 10.94 -7.59 6.55
C ILE A 189 12.23 -7.85 7.32
N VAL A 190 13.03 -6.81 7.51
CA VAL A 190 14.27 -6.88 8.28
C VAL A 190 13.92 -6.74 9.76
N PRO A 191 14.08 -7.80 10.59
CA PRO A 191 13.79 -7.69 12.01
C PRO A 191 14.70 -6.65 12.67
N ALA A 192 14.14 -5.77 13.49
CA ALA A 192 14.92 -4.81 14.24
C ALA A 192 16.04 -5.52 15.03
N PRO A 193 17.30 -5.02 15.02
CA PRO A 193 18.44 -5.69 15.65
C PRO A 193 18.23 -6.13 17.11
N GLY A 194 17.35 -5.42 17.85
CA GLY A 194 17.00 -5.72 19.23
C GLY A 194 16.16 -6.99 19.42
N ALA A 195 15.32 -7.37 18.46
CA ALA A 195 14.45 -8.55 18.58
C ALA A 195 15.26 -9.85 18.61
N LEU A 196 16.31 -9.93 17.77
CA LEU A 196 17.24 -11.05 17.77
C LEU A 196 18.13 -11.08 19.01
N ALA A 197 18.53 -9.91 19.51
CA ALA A 197 19.30 -9.81 20.75
C ALA A 197 18.49 -10.28 21.97
N LEU A 198 17.21 -9.91 22.07
CA LEU A 198 16.30 -10.38 23.13
C LEU A 198 16.06 -11.90 23.06
N LEU A 199 15.87 -12.46 21.86
CA LEU A 199 15.76 -13.91 21.68
C LEU A 199 17.06 -14.65 22.07
N GLY A 200 18.21 -14.10 21.65
CA GLY A 200 19.52 -14.65 22.00
C GLY A 200 19.80 -14.61 23.50
N LEU A 201 19.45 -13.51 24.17
CA LEU A 201 19.59 -13.36 25.63
C LEU A 201 18.59 -14.23 26.41
N GLY A 202 17.36 -14.40 25.91
CA GLY A 202 16.37 -15.31 26.48
C GLY A 202 16.84 -16.77 26.44
N GLY A 203 17.42 -17.21 25.32
CA GLY A 203 18.01 -18.55 25.19
C GLY A 203 19.19 -18.78 26.14
N LEU A 204 20.02 -17.76 26.38
CA LEU A 204 21.14 -17.82 27.32
C LEU A 204 20.67 -17.84 28.79
N ALA A 205 19.61 -17.10 29.13
CA ALA A 205 19.03 -17.10 30.47
C ALA A 205 18.42 -18.46 30.84
N ILE A 206 17.79 -19.15 29.88
CA ILE A 206 17.24 -20.50 30.07
C ILE A 206 18.36 -21.54 30.23
N ARG A 207 19.44 -21.43 29.45
CA ARG A 207 20.59 -22.35 29.53
C ARG A 207 21.33 -22.28 30.87
N ARG A 208 21.26 -21.16 31.59
CA ARG A 208 21.92 -20.95 32.88
C ARG A 208 21.14 -21.53 34.09
N ARG A 209 19.94 -22.08 33.87
CA ARG A 209 19.11 -22.73 34.91
C ARG A 209 19.19 -24.27 34.89
N ARG A 210 20.24 -24.86 34.33
CA ARG A 210 20.50 -26.30 34.39
C ARG A 210 21.81 -26.58 35.12
#